data_AF-A0A7C7NF24-F1
#
_entry.id   AF-A0A7C7NF24-F1
#
_cell.length_a   1.000
_cell.length_b   1.000
_cell.length_c   1.000
_cell.angle_alpha   90.00
_cell.angle_beta   90.00
_cell.angle_gamma   90.00
#
_symmetry.space_group_name_H-M   'P 1'
#
loop_
_entity.id
_entity.type
_entity.pdbx_description
1 polymer ?
#
loop_
_entity_poly.entity_id
_entity_poly.type
_entity_poly.pdbx_seq_one_letter_code
_entity_poly.pdbx_strand_id
1 'polypeptide(L)'
;MKNLLFIFLLAFPTGFTFSQSTCPPPIDSNGDNVISVIDLMYVLGLFGEVDVDADGIWDSEDVCVDINACNYSNIPSEMCLYYDVFNICGGTCFEDLDEDGVCDDIDDCIGQYDYCGVCNGTTCDFYCGDDVPHGNIDYRTIGINGQCWFSENCRYLPEVSPSSEQSNSLPIYYVYGYEGTDVSAAIATVNYDIYGVLYNFTAMISNDVCPDGWHVPSSSEFSSLVNSLGGFVGSGYKMKATTGWNLNGNGSNESGFEAYPGGAMSSSYNVFHNLGTYANFWTSSGSTSMG
;
A
#
# COMPACT_ATOMS: atom_id res chain seq x y z
N MET A 1 -52.41 -79.19 50.52
CA MET A 1 -52.90 -78.14 51.44
C MET A 1 -53.02 -76.87 50.60
N LYS A 2 -54.24 -76.49 50.15
CA LYS A 2 -55.22 -75.62 50.86
C LYS A 2 -54.73 -74.16 50.84
N ASN A 3 -55.40 -73.09 50.39
CA ASN A 3 -56.78 -72.68 49.98
C ASN A 3 -56.62 -71.24 49.36
N LEU A 4 -57.60 -70.43 48.94
CA LEU A 4 -58.87 -70.44 48.18
C LEU A 4 -59.46 -68.99 48.30
N LEU A 5 -60.01 -68.41 47.20
CA LEU A 5 -61.10 -67.39 47.04
C LEU A 5 -61.12 -66.05 47.84
N PHE A 6 -61.68 -64.92 47.34
CA PHE A 6 -63.06 -64.59 46.88
C PHE A 6 -63.05 -63.49 45.76
N ILE A 7 -63.86 -63.40 44.68
CA ILE A 7 -65.35 -63.36 44.42
C ILE A 7 -66.00 -62.07 44.99
N PHE A 8 -66.73 -61.16 44.30
CA PHE A 8 -67.37 -61.07 42.95
C PHE A 8 -68.15 -59.72 42.76
N LEU A 9 -68.60 -59.41 41.50
CA LEU A 9 -69.83 -58.68 41.03
C LEU A 9 -69.78 -57.12 41.06
N LEU A 10 -70.14 -56.28 40.06
CA LEU A 10 -71.15 -56.22 38.96
C LEU A 10 -70.72 -55.16 37.89
N ALA A 11 -70.77 -55.41 36.56
CA ALA A 11 -71.84 -55.15 35.56
C ALA A 11 -71.75 -53.80 34.74
N PHE A 12 -71.47 -53.96 33.43
CA PHE A 12 -71.89 -53.23 32.18
C PHE A 12 -72.59 -51.84 32.20
N PRO A 13 -72.71 -51.10 31.06
CA PRO A 13 -71.74 -50.65 30.04
C PRO A 13 -71.93 -49.15 29.68
N THR A 14 -71.30 -48.70 28.59
CA THR A 14 -71.59 -47.51 27.74
C THR A 14 -70.68 -46.30 27.91
N GLY A 15 -70.16 -45.86 26.76
CA GLY A 15 -69.32 -44.68 26.60
C GLY A 15 -68.04 -45.01 25.83
N PHE A 16 -68.15 -45.23 24.51
CA PHE A 16 -66.99 -44.99 23.65
C PHE A 16 -66.61 -43.52 23.80
N THR A 17 -65.53 -43.24 24.50
CA THR A 17 -64.65 -42.12 24.17
C THR A 17 -63.37 -42.75 23.68
N PHE A 18 -63.04 -42.53 22.41
CA PHE A 18 -61.65 -42.63 22.00
C PHE A 18 -60.92 -41.50 22.73
N SER A 19 -60.32 -41.81 23.88
CA SER A 19 -59.09 -41.14 24.26
C SER A 19 -57.98 -41.86 23.50
N GLN A 20 -57.35 -41.19 22.55
CA GLN A 20 -56.10 -41.69 21.99
C GLN A 20 -55.11 -41.82 23.15
N SER A 21 -54.76 -43.06 23.48
CA SER A 21 -53.58 -43.35 24.26
C SER A 21 -52.35 -42.87 23.47
N THR A 22 -51.45 -42.22 24.19
CA THR A 22 -50.05 -41.92 23.84
C THR A 22 -49.83 -40.84 22.78
N CYS A 23 -49.96 -39.57 23.18
CA CYS A 23 -48.96 -38.59 22.74
C CYS A 23 -47.75 -38.74 23.68
N PRO A 24 -46.52 -38.91 23.19
CA PRO A 24 -45.33 -38.60 23.99
C PRO A 24 -45.51 -37.19 24.58
N PRO A 25 -45.09 -36.92 25.83
CA PRO A 25 -45.16 -35.56 26.33
C PRO A 25 -44.45 -34.66 25.31
N PRO A 26 -45.09 -33.60 24.79
CA PRO A 26 -44.64 -32.87 23.60
C PRO A 26 -43.28 -32.17 23.76
N ILE A 27 -42.60 -32.38 24.89
CA ILE A 27 -41.36 -31.74 25.29
C ILE A 27 -40.24 -32.78 25.46
N ASP A 28 -40.52 -34.07 25.75
CA ASP A 28 -39.49 -35.10 25.88
C ASP A 28 -39.25 -35.74 24.50
N SER A 29 -38.33 -35.15 23.74
CA SER A 29 -38.16 -35.46 22.33
C SER A 29 -37.30 -36.69 22.10
N ASN A 30 -36.42 -37.04 23.04
CA ASN A 30 -35.55 -38.21 22.92
C ASN A 30 -36.08 -39.43 23.70
N GLY A 31 -37.17 -39.27 24.47
CA GLY A 31 -37.87 -40.33 25.19
C GLY A 31 -37.10 -40.87 26.40
N ASP A 32 -36.14 -40.10 26.93
CA ASP A 32 -35.31 -40.51 28.06
C ASP A 32 -35.96 -40.19 29.43
N ASN A 33 -37.16 -39.58 29.43
CA ASN A 33 -37.91 -39.11 30.59
C ASN A 33 -37.20 -38.03 31.41
N VAL A 34 -36.23 -37.34 30.83
CA VAL A 34 -35.56 -36.16 31.38
C VAL A 34 -35.85 -34.98 30.47
N ILE A 35 -36.15 -33.81 31.04
CA ILE A 35 -36.21 -32.57 30.26
C ILE A 35 -34.82 -31.94 30.33
N SER A 36 -34.03 -32.17 29.29
CA SER A 36 -32.64 -31.72 29.15
C SER A 36 -32.52 -30.55 28.16
N VAL A 37 -31.30 -30.05 27.95
CA VAL A 37 -31.05 -29.05 26.89
C VAL A 37 -31.41 -29.58 25.51
N ILE A 38 -31.32 -30.89 25.29
CA ILE A 38 -31.65 -31.54 24.00
C ILE A 38 -33.14 -31.42 23.72
N ASP A 39 -33.98 -31.58 24.75
CA ASP A 39 -35.43 -31.43 24.69
C ASP A 39 -35.85 -29.99 24.40
N LEU A 40 -35.15 -29.03 25.00
CA LEU A 40 -35.35 -27.60 24.73
C LEU A 40 -34.98 -27.25 23.28
N MET A 41 -33.92 -27.84 22.72
CA MET A 41 -33.51 -27.62 21.32
C MET A 41 -34.53 -28.17 20.30
N TYR A 42 -35.20 -29.28 20.62
CA TYR A 42 -36.30 -29.81 19.78
C TYR A 42 -37.55 -28.91 19.79
N VAL A 43 -37.83 -28.22 20.90
CA VAL A 43 -38.91 -27.23 20.96
C VAL A 43 -38.60 -25.99 20.11
N LEU A 44 -37.32 -25.59 20.01
CA LEU A 44 -36.90 -24.46 19.16
C LEU A 44 -37.04 -24.78 17.66
N GLY A 45 -36.70 -26.00 17.25
CA GLY A 45 -36.94 -26.46 15.86
C GLY A 45 -38.43 -26.49 15.46
N LEU A 46 -39.35 -26.54 16.42
CA LEU A 46 -40.80 -26.44 16.21
C LEU A 46 -41.27 -25.01 15.85
N PHE A 47 -40.45 -24.00 16.11
CA PHE A 47 -40.69 -22.59 15.76
C PHE A 47 -39.90 -22.13 14.52
N GLY A 48 -39.15 -23.02 13.86
CA GLY A 48 -38.48 -22.74 12.59
C GLY A 48 -37.05 -22.20 12.70
N GLU A 49 -36.46 -22.21 13.89
CA GLU A 49 -35.04 -21.90 14.11
C GLU A 49 -34.26 -23.22 14.06
N VAL A 50 -33.75 -23.57 12.89
CA VAL A 50 -32.92 -24.77 12.67
C VAL A 50 -31.60 -24.29 12.11
N ASP A 51 -30.50 -24.65 12.75
CA ASP A 51 -29.13 -24.44 12.28
C ASP A 51 -28.88 -25.32 11.02
N VAL A 52 -29.31 -24.81 9.85
CA VAL A 52 -29.34 -25.57 8.59
C VAL A 52 -27.94 -25.83 8.06
N ASP A 53 -27.03 -24.87 8.25
CA ASP A 53 -25.66 -24.93 7.74
C ASP A 53 -24.64 -25.43 8.78
N ALA A 54 -25.06 -25.68 10.02
CA ALA A 54 -24.27 -26.24 11.11
C ALA A 54 -23.14 -25.32 11.61
N ASP A 55 -23.32 -24.00 11.52
CA ASP A 55 -22.35 -23.00 12.00
C ASP A 55 -22.42 -22.75 13.53
N GLY A 56 -23.44 -23.31 14.20
CA GLY A 56 -23.67 -23.20 15.63
C GLY A 56 -24.53 -22.00 16.05
N ILE A 57 -25.13 -21.27 15.10
CA ILE A 57 -26.09 -20.18 15.28
C ILE A 57 -27.47 -20.64 14.78
N TRP A 58 -28.51 -20.37 15.57
CA TRP A 58 -29.86 -20.89 15.34
C TRP A 58 -30.75 -19.73 14.90
N ASP A 59 -30.78 -19.42 13.61
CA ASP A 59 -31.66 -18.39 13.05
C ASP A 59 -32.46 -18.88 11.82
N SER A 60 -33.34 -18.02 11.29
CA SER A 60 -34.39 -18.41 10.33
C SER A 60 -34.07 -18.07 8.88
N GLU A 61 -32.96 -17.39 8.59
CA GLU A 61 -32.72 -16.80 7.27
C GLU A 61 -31.24 -16.87 6.87
N ASP A 62 -30.77 -18.09 6.61
CA ASP A 62 -29.46 -18.34 6.02
C ASP A 62 -29.47 -18.08 4.51
N VAL A 63 -29.17 -16.84 4.11
CA VAL A 63 -29.05 -16.49 2.68
C VAL A 63 -27.76 -17.06 2.10
N CYS A 64 -26.72 -17.23 2.91
CA CYS A 64 -25.48 -17.89 2.52
C CYS A 64 -25.32 -19.28 3.16
N VAL A 65 -25.33 -20.33 2.34
CA VAL A 65 -25.20 -21.73 2.79
C VAL A 65 -23.98 -22.46 2.19
N ASP A 66 -23.11 -21.72 1.49
CA ASP A 66 -21.91 -22.29 0.87
C ASP A 66 -20.73 -22.24 1.84
N ILE A 67 -20.27 -23.40 2.29
CA ILE A 67 -19.10 -23.54 3.18
C ILE A 67 -17.79 -22.98 2.60
N ASN A 68 -17.74 -22.74 1.29
CA ASN A 68 -16.58 -22.13 0.63
C ASN A 68 -16.69 -20.60 0.53
N ALA A 69 -17.81 -20.01 0.94
CA ALA A 69 -17.98 -18.56 0.99
C ALA A 69 -17.11 -17.95 2.09
N CYS A 70 -16.54 -16.78 1.83
CA CYS A 70 -15.66 -16.11 2.79
C CYS A 70 -16.41 -15.48 3.96
N ASN A 71 -17.71 -15.24 3.81
CA ASN A 71 -18.61 -14.77 4.87
C ASN A 71 -19.44 -15.90 5.52
N TYR A 72 -19.15 -17.16 5.24
CA TYR A 72 -19.90 -18.30 5.77
C TYR A 72 -19.99 -18.30 7.31
N SER A 73 -18.97 -17.82 8.04
CA SER A 73 -18.96 -17.83 9.52
C SER A 73 -19.46 -16.51 10.18
N ASN A 74 -20.03 -15.57 9.41
CA ASN A 74 -20.45 -14.27 9.91
C ASN A 74 -21.88 -13.92 9.45
N ILE A 75 -22.82 -13.84 10.40
CA ILE A 75 -24.19 -13.25 10.33
C ILE A 75 -24.92 -13.50 8.98
N PRO A 76 -25.77 -14.53 8.88
CA PRO A 76 -26.16 -15.16 7.62
C PRO A 76 -27.31 -14.47 6.87
N SER A 77 -27.71 -13.26 7.29
CA SER A 77 -28.74 -12.46 6.60
C SER A 77 -28.30 -11.82 5.27
N GLU A 78 -27.04 -12.02 4.85
CA GLU A 78 -26.48 -11.49 3.61
C GLU A 78 -26.09 -12.63 2.64
N MET A 79 -26.14 -12.34 1.33
CA MET A 79 -25.77 -13.30 0.28
C MET A 79 -24.32 -13.79 0.38
N CYS A 80 -24.03 -14.98 -0.14
CA CYS A 80 -22.66 -15.49 -0.14
C CYS A 80 -21.70 -14.57 -0.89
N LEU A 81 -20.61 -14.25 -0.22
CA LEU A 81 -19.48 -13.51 -0.75
C LEU A 81 -18.32 -14.46 -1.01
N TYR A 82 -17.54 -14.14 -2.03
CA TYR A 82 -16.34 -14.89 -2.40
C TYR A 82 -15.14 -13.96 -2.40
N TYR A 83 -13.96 -14.54 -2.26
CA TYR A 83 -12.72 -13.80 -2.42
C TYR A 83 -12.53 -13.41 -3.88
N ASP A 84 -12.15 -12.16 -4.13
CA ASP A 84 -11.68 -11.69 -5.43
C ASP A 84 -10.19 -12.04 -5.65
N VAL A 85 -9.60 -11.63 -6.78
CA VAL A 85 -8.18 -11.90 -7.09
C VAL A 85 -7.20 -11.32 -6.07
N PHE A 86 -7.61 -10.30 -5.31
CA PHE A 86 -6.82 -9.69 -4.23
C PHE A 86 -7.09 -10.31 -2.85
N ASN A 87 -7.82 -11.42 -2.78
CA ASN A 87 -8.28 -12.06 -1.54
C ASN A 87 -9.16 -11.16 -0.66
N ILE A 88 -9.95 -10.28 -1.27
CA ILE A 88 -10.93 -9.45 -0.57
C ILE A 88 -12.29 -10.15 -0.59
N CYS A 89 -12.84 -10.43 0.59
CA CYS A 89 -14.16 -11.05 0.72
C CYS A 89 -15.26 -10.12 0.22
N GLY A 90 -16.00 -10.52 -0.80
CA GLY A 90 -17.01 -9.68 -1.45
C GLY A 90 -16.43 -8.61 -2.37
N GLY A 91 -15.14 -8.73 -2.72
CA GLY A 91 -14.51 -7.90 -3.74
C GLY A 91 -15.10 -8.15 -5.13
N THR A 92 -14.98 -7.15 -6.00
CA THR A 92 -15.56 -7.15 -7.36
C THR A 92 -14.51 -7.40 -8.44
N CYS A 93 -13.25 -7.61 -8.08
CA CYS A 93 -12.18 -7.73 -9.05
C CYS A 93 -12.06 -9.15 -9.61
N PHE A 94 -12.24 -9.32 -10.92
CA PHE A 94 -12.26 -10.64 -11.55
C PHE A 94 -10.89 -11.09 -12.07
N GLU A 95 -10.05 -10.17 -12.53
CA GLU A 95 -8.76 -10.43 -13.16
C GLU A 95 -7.77 -9.29 -12.81
N ASP A 96 -6.50 -9.66 -12.66
CA ASP A 96 -5.32 -8.78 -12.53
C ASP A 96 -4.25 -9.48 -13.39
N LEU A 97 -4.25 -9.18 -14.70
CA LEU A 97 -3.53 -9.96 -15.70
C LEU A 97 -2.02 -9.71 -15.68
N ASP A 98 -1.58 -8.53 -15.24
CA ASP A 98 -0.19 -8.13 -15.18
C ASP A 98 0.42 -8.14 -13.77
N GLU A 99 -0.40 -8.46 -12.76
CA GLU A 99 -0.05 -8.60 -11.35
C GLU A 99 0.47 -7.29 -10.72
N ASP A 100 -0.03 -6.14 -11.19
CA ASP A 100 0.41 -4.82 -10.71
C ASP A 100 -0.33 -4.33 -9.45
N GLY A 101 -1.39 -5.04 -9.04
CA GLY A 101 -2.19 -4.72 -7.86
C GLY A 101 -3.39 -3.82 -8.12
N VAL A 102 -3.70 -3.53 -9.38
CA VAL A 102 -4.91 -2.82 -9.84
C VAL A 102 -5.81 -3.81 -10.58
N CYS A 103 -7.12 -3.67 -10.46
CA CYS A 103 -8.03 -4.58 -11.16
C CYS A 103 -8.15 -4.21 -12.64
N ASP A 104 -8.15 -5.20 -13.54
CA ASP A 104 -8.22 -4.99 -15.00
C ASP A 104 -9.41 -4.12 -15.46
N ASP A 105 -10.52 -4.09 -14.71
CA ASP A 105 -11.71 -3.30 -15.04
C ASP A 105 -11.58 -1.80 -14.70
N ILE A 106 -10.59 -1.43 -13.89
CA ILE A 106 -10.25 -0.06 -13.50
C ILE A 106 -8.77 0.29 -13.77
N ASP A 107 -8.02 -0.63 -14.37
CA ASP A 107 -6.64 -0.44 -14.76
C ASP A 107 -6.55 0.23 -16.13
N ASP A 108 -5.85 1.36 -16.17
CA ASP A 108 -5.60 2.12 -17.39
C ASP A 108 -4.60 1.41 -18.33
N CYS A 109 -3.79 0.47 -17.82
CA CYS A 109 -2.84 -0.32 -18.61
C CYS A 109 -2.64 -1.75 -18.11
N ILE A 110 -3.37 -2.68 -18.72
CA ILE A 110 -3.11 -4.11 -18.56
C ILE A 110 -1.79 -4.48 -19.26
N GLY A 111 -0.71 -4.58 -18.50
CA GLY A 111 0.64 -4.94 -18.91
C GLY A 111 1.74 -4.18 -18.18
N GLN A 112 2.69 -3.61 -18.92
CA GLN A 112 3.65 -2.68 -18.34
C GLN A 112 3.66 -1.42 -19.18
N TYR A 113 3.59 -0.28 -18.48
CA TYR A 113 4.01 0.98 -19.09
C TYR A 113 5.47 0.88 -19.48
N ASP A 114 5.77 1.25 -20.72
CA ASP A 114 7.16 1.55 -21.07
C ASP A 114 7.61 2.85 -20.41
N TYR A 115 8.89 3.18 -20.54
CA TYR A 115 9.46 4.40 -19.96
C TYR A 115 8.90 5.70 -20.58
N CYS A 116 8.12 5.60 -21.65
CA CYS A 116 7.42 6.71 -22.29
C CYS A 116 5.97 6.86 -21.79
N GLY A 117 5.55 6.06 -20.81
CA GLY A 117 4.19 6.04 -20.30
C GLY A 117 3.21 5.46 -21.32
N VAL A 118 3.68 4.69 -22.30
CA VAL A 118 2.83 4.00 -23.28
C VAL A 118 2.62 2.57 -22.82
N CYS A 119 1.35 2.21 -22.64
CA CYS A 119 0.99 0.84 -22.28
C CYS A 119 1.45 -0.16 -23.35
N ASN A 120 2.24 -1.15 -22.95
CA ASN A 120 2.82 -2.17 -23.85
C ASN A 120 3.59 -1.56 -25.04
N GLY A 121 4.21 -0.39 -24.85
CA GLY A 121 4.95 0.31 -25.88
C GLY A 121 6.19 -0.46 -26.36
N THR A 122 6.54 -0.27 -27.63
CA THR A 122 7.64 -1.01 -28.30
C THR A 122 8.79 -0.12 -28.76
N THR A 123 8.56 1.19 -28.89
CA THR A 123 9.57 2.16 -29.35
C THR A 123 9.34 3.52 -28.72
N CYS A 124 10.39 4.07 -28.14
CA CYS A 124 10.47 5.43 -27.62
C CYS A 124 11.47 6.24 -28.47
N ASP A 125 11.26 7.54 -28.62
CA ASP A 125 12.32 8.46 -29.10
C ASP A 125 13.39 8.70 -28.01
N PHE A 126 13.11 8.31 -26.75
CA PHE A 126 13.98 8.47 -25.59
C PHE A 126 13.88 7.24 -24.66
N TYR A 127 15.01 6.66 -24.26
CA TYR A 127 15.07 5.58 -23.28
C TYR A 127 15.79 6.05 -22.01
N CYS A 128 15.36 5.61 -20.82
CA CYS A 128 16.18 5.86 -19.63
C CYS A 128 17.56 5.22 -19.83
N GLY A 129 18.62 6.02 -19.69
CA GLY A 129 19.97 5.68 -20.13
C GLY A 129 20.51 6.66 -21.17
N ASP A 130 19.63 7.31 -21.93
CA ASP A 130 20.00 8.40 -22.82
C ASP A 130 20.26 9.69 -22.02
N ASP A 131 21.16 10.52 -22.53
CA ASP A 131 21.46 11.82 -21.95
C ASP A 131 20.35 12.83 -22.28
N VAL A 132 19.95 13.64 -21.30
CA VAL A 132 18.93 14.69 -21.45
C VAL A 132 19.58 16.07 -21.37
N PRO A 133 19.50 16.89 -22.45
CA PRO A 133 20.05 18.24 -22.43
C PRO A 133 19.16 19.17 -21.60
N HIS A 134 19.79 19.94 -20.70
CA HIS A 134 19.13 21.02 -19.96
C HIS A 134 20.12 22.13 -19.60
N GLY A 135 19.85 23.35 -20.09
CA GLY A 135 20.82 24.44 -20.05
C GLY A 135 22.05 24.14 -20.92
N ASN A 136 23.23 24.15 -20.32
CA ASN A 136 24.50 23.80 -20.99
C ASN A 136 25.04 22.44 -20.54
N ILE A 137 24.15 21.54 -20.11
CA ILE A 137 24.49 20.31 -19.42
C ILE A 137 23.68 19.18 -20.02
N ASP A 138 24.35 18.08 -20.32
CA ASP A 138 23.71 16.81 -20.65
C ASP A 138 23.69 15.96 -19.38
N TYR A 139 22.48 15.58 -18.93
CA TYR A 139 22.26 14.78 -17.73
C TYR A 139 22.06 13.32 -18.10
N ARG A 140 22.84 12.44 -17.46
CA ARG A 140 22.63 11.01 -17.56
C ARG A 140 21.35 10.61 -16.86
N THR A 141 20.66 9.65 -17.45
CA THR A 141 19.43 9.11 -16.89
C THR A 141 19.54 7.61 -16.64
N ILE A 142 18.73 7.11 -15.72
CA ILE A 142 18.64 5.69 -15.37
C ILE A 142 17.19 5.31 -15.14
N GLY A 143 16.84 4.06 -15.46
CA GLY A 143 15.50 3.52 -15.21
C GLY A 143 15.45 2.77 -13.88
N ILE A 144 14.55 3.15 -12.98
CA ILE A 144 14.26 2.40 -11.75
C ILE A 144 12.75 2.25 -11.61
N ASN A 145 12.29 1.01 -11.51
CA ASN A 145 10.88 0.68 -11.23
C ASN A 145 9.88 1.37 -12.18
N GLY A 146 10.14 1.29 -13.49
CA GLY A 146 9.28 1.90 -14.52
C GLY A 146 9.40 3.42 -14.68
N GLN A 147 10.24 4.09 -13.88
CA GLN A 147 10.43 5.55 -13.94
C GLN A 147 11.86 5.91 -14.35
N CYS A 148 12.04 7.00 -15.11
CA CYS A 148 13.35 7.55 -15.40
C CYS A 148 13.76 8.57 -14.33
N TRP A 149 15.03 8.50 -13.91
CA TRP A 149 15.64 9.40 -12.93
C TRP A 149 16.94 9.94 -13.48
N PHE A 150 17.35 11.13 -13.04
CA PHE A 150 18.74 11.54 -13.21
C PHE A 150 19.66 10.66 -12.35
N SER A 151 20.79 10.26 -12.92
CA SER A 151 21.80 9.44 -12.25
C SER A 151 22.93 10.27 -11.67
N GLU A 152 22.70 11.56 -11.44
CA GLU A 152 23.68 12.50 -10.94
C GLU A 152 22.99 13.69 -10.27
N ASN A 153 23.71 14.41 -9.41
CA ASN A 153 23.17 15.58 -8.72
C ASN A 153 22.84 16.69 -9.75
N CYS A 154 21.66 17.31 -9.59
CA CYS A 154 21.24 18.41 -10.45
C CYS A 154 22.19 19.62 -10.31
N ARG A 155 22.65 20.16 -11.44
CA ARG A 155 23.65 21.24 -11.49
C ARG A 155 23.25 22.39 -12.42
N TYR A 156 21.97 22.53 -12.72
CA TYR A 156 21.45 23.64 -13.50
C TYR A 156 21.59 24.95 -12.71
N LEU A 157 22.37 25.89 -13.24
CA LEU A 157 22.76 27.10 -12.51
C LEU A 157 22.49 28.36 -13.34
N PRO A 158 21.25 28.88 -13.34
CA PRO A 158 20.92 30.10 -14.07
C PRO A 158 21.45 31.37 -13.38
N GLU A 159 21.53 31.35 -12.05
CA GLU A 159 22.08 32.40 -11.20
C GLU A 159 22.81 31.74 -10.02
N VAL A 160 23.68 32.47 -9.32
CA VAL A 160 24.32 31.98 -8.09
C VAL A 160 24.32 33.09 -7.04
N SER A 161 24.01 32.72 -5.80
CA SER A 161 23.94 33.63 -4.66
C SER A 161 24.98 33.27 -3.59
N PRO A 162 25.51 34.26 -2.85
CA PRO A 162 26.36 34.00 -1.69
C PRO A 162 25.52 33.49 -0.51
N SER A 163 26.17 32.86 0.47
CA SER A 163 25.51 32.30 1.67
C SER A 163 24.78 33.37 2.50
N SER A 164 25.19 34.64 2.38
CA SER A 164 24.58 35.79 3.04
C SER A 164 23.20 36.17 2.49
N GLU A 165 22.83 35.70 1.29
CA GLU A 165 21.56 36.01 0.64
C GLU A 165 20.60 34.83 0.72
N GLN A 166 19.34 35.11 1.08
CA GLN A 166 18.29 34.11 1.21
C GLN A 166 16.93 34.68 0.83
N SER A 167 16.06 33.80 0.38
CA SER A 167 14.67 34.12 0.11
C SER A 167 13.78 32.89 0.21
N ASN A 168 12.55 33.09 0.67
CA ASN A 168 11.48 32.09 0.61
C ASN A 168 10.46 32.41 -0.50
N SER A 169 10.63 33.54 -1.20
CA SER A 169 9.71 34.02 -2.22
C SER A 169 10.37 34.22 -3.58
N LEU A 170 11.70 34.17 -3.64
CA LEU A 170 12.48 34.25 -4.86
C LEU A 170 13.31 32.98 -4.99
N PRO A 171 13.56 32.49 -6.21
CA PRO A 171 14.47 31.38 -6.43
C PRO A 171 15.90 31.76 -6.00
N ILE A 172 16.56 30.88 -5.27
CA ILE A 172 17.96 31.04 -4.86
C ILE A 172 18.72 29.75 -5.15
N TYR A 173 19.97 29.91 -5.60
CA TYR A 173 20.86 28.85 -6.02
C TYR A 173 22.22 29.03 -5.35
N TYR A 174 22.74 27.96 -4.77
CA TYR A 174 24.07 27.96 -4.15
C TYR A 174 24.97 26.89 -4.75
N VAL A 175 26.25 27.22 -4.83
CA VAL A 175 27.32 26.23 -5.00
C VAL A 175 28.07 26.15 -3.68
N TYR A 176 28.25 24.94 -3.16
CA TYR A 176 28.80 24.76 -1.81
C TYR A 176 30.15 25.46 -1.64
N GLY A 177 30.22 26.41 -0.70
CA GLY A 177 31.44 27.16 -0.40
C GLY A 177 31.81 28.25 -1.41
N TYR A 178 30.93 28.58 -2.35
CA TYR A 178 31.08 29.73 -3.25
C TYR A 178 30.28 30.93 -2.71
N GLU A 179 30.95 32.07 -2.58
CA GLU A 179 30.39 33.29 -1.95
C GLU A 179 30.30 34.48 -2.94
N GLY A 180 30.34 34.21 -4.24
CA GLY A 180 30.22 35.21 -5.28
C GLY A 180 28.84 35.19 -5.97
N THR A 181 28.72 35.98 -7.03
CA THR A 181 27.53 36.05 -7.91
C THR A 181 27.87 35.75 -9.38
N ASP A 182 29.11 35.34 -9.66
CA ASP A 182 29.56 35.01 -11.03
C ASP A 182 29.34 33.52 -11.30
N VAL A 183 28.35 33.23 -12.14
CA VAL A 183 27.99 31.85 -12.54
C VAL A 183 29.16 31.11 -13.19
N SER A 184 29.95 31.77 -14.05
CA SER A 184 31.08 31.12 -14.72
C SER A 184 32.17 30.74 -13.73
N ALA A 185 32.41 31.59 -12.73
CA ALA A 185 33.34 31.30 -11.65
C ALA A 185 32.83 30.17 -10.74
N ALA A 186 31.53 30.12 -10.47
CA ALA A 186 30.91 29.05 -9.67
C ALA A 186 30.98 27.69 -10.37
N ILE A 187 30.68 27.63 -11.68
CA ILE A 187 30.76 26.42 -12.52
C ILE A 187 32.19 25.85 -12.57
N ALA A 188 33.21 26.70 -12.48
CA ALA A 188 34.60 26.26 -12.48
C ALA A 188 35.07 25.65 -11.14
N THR A 189 34.21 25.61 -10.12
CA THR A 189 34.58 25.04 -8.81
C THR A 189 34.44 23.51 -8.79
N VAL A 190 35.30 22.85 -8.01
CA VAL A 190 35.24 21.39 -7.81
C VAL A 190 33.93 20.96 -7.16
N ASN A 191 33.39 21.78 -6.26
CA ASN A 191 32.14 21.44 -5.57
C ASN A 191 30.94 21.46 -6.51
N TYR A 192 30.91 22.37 -7.49
CA TYR A 192 29.88 22.38 -8.52
C TYR A 192 29.90 21.08 -9.34
N ASP A 193 31.10 20.64 -9.77
CA ASP A 193 31.27 19.45 -10.60
C ASP A 193 30.86 18.16 -9.86
N ILE A 194 31.26 18.02 -8.59
CA ILE A 194 31.00 16.79 -7.80
C ILE A 194 29.60 16.78 -7.18
N TYR A 195 29.16 17.89 -6.60
CA TYR A 195 27.99 17.93 -5.73
C TYR A 195 26.78 18.63 -6.35
N GLY A 196 26.98 19.35 -7.45
CA GLY A 196 25.95 20.12 -8.11
C GLY A 196 25.55 21.38 -7.35
N VAL A 197 24.26 21.71 -7.42
CA VAL A 197 23.70 22.98 -6.94
C VAL A 197 22.69 22.71 -5.83
N LEU A 198 22.68 23.59 -4.82
CA LEU A 198 21.69 23.58 -3.75
C LEU A 198 20.62 24.63 -4.06
N TYR A 199 19.37 24.19 -4.10
CA TYR A 199 18.22 25.02 -4.46
C TYR A 199 17.35 25.27 -3.24
N ASN A 200 16.79 26.48 -3.11
CA ASN A 200 15.65 26.66 -2.22
C ASN A 200 14.36 26.08 -2.82
N PHE A 201 13.32 25.93 -2.00
CA PHE A 201 12.04 25.39 -2.45
C PHE A 201 11.42 26.20 -3.60
N THR A 202 11.56 27.54 -3.57
CA THR A 202 11.03 28.41 -4.62
C THR A 202 11.70 28.19 -5.98
N ALA A 203 13.02 27.95 -6.01
CA ALA A 203 13.73 27.58 -7.23
C ALA A 203 13.28 26.21 -7.72
N MET A 204 13.14 25.24 -6.82
CA MET A 204 12.69 23.90 -7.19
C MET A 204 11.31 23.89 -7.87
N ILE A 205 10.33 24.61 -7.33
CA ILE A 205 8.97 24.66 -7.92
C ILE A 205 8.86 25.61 -9.13
N SER A 206 9.96 26.28 -9.49
CA SER A 206 9.98 27.03 -10.74
C SER A 206 10.07 26.05 -11.91
N ASN A 207 9.37 26.35 -13.01
CA ASN A 207 9.37 25.48 -14.20
C ASN A 207 10.73 25.43 -14.92
N ASP A 208 11.75 26.14 -14.42
CA ASP A 208 13.02 26.30 -15.12
C ASP A 208 14.07 25.24 -14.71
N VAL A 209 13.89 24.51 -13.60
CA VAL A 209 14.91 23.58 -13.07
C VAL A 209 14.87 22.20 -13.73
N CYS A 210 13.74 21.81 -14.30
CA CYS A 210 13.57 20.53 -14.98
C CYS A 210 13.50 20.74 -16.50
N PRO A 211 14.16 19.90 -17.31
CA PRO A 211 13.94 19.89 -18.76
C PRO A 211 12.50 19.56 -19.13
N ASP A 212 12.11 19.88 -20.37
CA ASP A 212 10.77 19.59 -20.89
C ASP A 212 10.43 18.10 -20.74
N GLY A 213 9.25 17.82 -20.19
CA GLY A 213 8.79 16.45 -19.92
C GLY A 213 9.32 15.83 -18.62
N TRP A 214 10.17 16.54 -17.87
CA TRP A 214 10.65 16.13 -16.55
C TRP A 214 10.02 16.97 -15.44
N HIS A 215 9.86 16.37 -14.27
CA HIS A 215 9.32 17.06 -13.09
C HIS A 215 10.05 16.68 -11.82
N VAL A 216 9.88 17.50 -10.80
CA VAL A 216 10.35 17.17 -9.45
C VAL A 216 9.45 16.10 -8.85
N PRO A 217 10.01 14.98 -8.35
CA PRO A 217 9.22 13.86 -7.87
C PRO A 217 8.26 14.26 -6.76
N SER A 218 7.06 13.71 -6.80
CA SER A 218 6.13 13.67 -5.69
C SER A 218 6.66 12.79 -4.57
N SER A 219 6.11 12.96 -3.37
CA SER A 219 6.46 12.09 -2.23
C SER A 219 6.07 10.62 -2.48
N SER A 220 5.04 10.37 -3.31
CA SER A 220 4.65 9.02 -3.75
C SER A 220 5.66 8.41 -4.71
N GLU A 221 6.10 9.14 -5.75
CA GLU A 221 7.10 8.65 -6.71
C GLU A 221 8.42 8.33 -6.01
N PHE A 222 8.87 9.22 -5.12
CA PHE A 222 10.08 8.97 -4.33
C PHE A 222 9.91 7.78 -3.38
N SER A 223 8.73 7.59 -2.80
CA SER A 223 8.45 6.40 -1.97
C SER A 223 8.48 5.11 -2.78
N SER A 224 7.93 5.11 -4.01
CA SER A 224 7.99 3.96 -4.92
C SER A 224 9.43 3.61 -5.28
N LEU A 225 10.27 4.62 -5.59
CA LEU A 225 11.70 4.45 -5.79
C LEU A 225 12.36 3.76 -4.58
N VAL A 226 12.16 4.31 -3.37
CA VAL A 226 12.73 3.76 -2.14
C VAL A 226 12.27 2.32 -1.89
N ASN A 227 10.98 2.04 -2.08
CA ASN A 227 10.41 0.71 -1.85
C ASN A 227 10.98 -0.32 -2.83
N SER A 228 11.10 0.02 -4.12
CA SER A 228 11.67 -0.85 -5.14
C SER A 228 13.12 -1.26 -4.86
N LEU A 229 13.86 -0.43 -4.12
CA LEU A 229 15.26 -0.66 -3.77
C LEU A 229 15.44 -1.42 -2.44
N GLY A 230 14.36 -1.87 -1.81
CA GLY A 230 14.38 -2.61 -0.54
C GLY A 230 14.05 -1.74 0.68
N GLY A 231 13.26 -0.68 0.48
CA GLY A 231 12.74 0.19 1.54
C GLY A 231 13.80 1.05 2.22
N PHE A 232 13.45 1.66 3.36
CA PHE A 232 14.28 2.66 4.05
C PHE A 232 15.69 2.19 4.40
N VAL A 233 15.87 0.92 4.76
CA VAL A 233 17.18 0.37 5.16
C VAL A 233 18.06 0.06 3.94
N GLY A 234 17.47 -0.48 2.86
CA GLY A 234 18.22 -0.94 1.68
C GLY A 234 18.47 0.15 0.64
N SER A 235 17.50 1.02 0.39
CA SER A 235 17.54 2.04 -0.66
C SER A 235 18.73 2.98 -0.52
N GLY A 236 18.96 3.52 0.67
CA GLY A 236 20.06 4.47 0.90
C GLY A 236 21.43 3.88 0.56
N TYR A 237 21.68 2.59 0.86
CA TYR A 237 22.95 1.97 0.50
C TYR A 237 23.09 1.77 -1.02
N LYS A 238 22.00 1.42 -1.72
CA LYS A 238 22.01 1.17 -3.17
C LYS A 238 22.01 2.44 -4.03
N MET A 239 21.48 3.55 -3.51
CA MET A 239 21.40 4.83 -4.23
C MET A 239 22.65 5.69 -4.08
N LYS A 240 23.37 5.55 -2.97
CA LYS A 240 24.56 6.35 -2.69
C LYS A 240 25.69 6.04 -3.66
N ALA A 241 26.42 7.09 -4.04
CA ALA A 241 27.67 6.97 -4.76
C ALA A 241 28.67 6.08 -4.00
N THR A 242 29.58 5.46 -4.77
CA THR A 242 30.61 4.55 -4.23
C THR A 242 31.77 5.29 -3.54
N THR A 243 31.81 6.63 -3.66
CA THR A 243 32.81 7.51 -3.07
C THR A 243 32.18 8.81 -2.57
N GLY A 244 32.97 9.65 -1.87
CA GLY A 244 32.57 10.99 -1.44
C GLY A 244 31.84 11.06 -0.10
N TRP A 245 31.36 9.93 0.44
CA TRP A 245 30.73 9.89 1.76
C TRP A 245 31.74 9.69 2.89
N ASN A 246 31.61 10.53 3.92
CA ASN A 246 32.41 10.47 5.14
C ASN A 246 32.07 9.21 5.96
N LEU A 247 32.93 8.90 6.94
CA LEU A 247 32.69 7.85 7.95
C LEU A 247 32.46 6.44 7.35
N ASN A 248 33.08 6.13 6.22
CA ASN A 248 32.83 4.90 5.45
C ASN A 248 31.36 4.75 5.03
N GLY A 249 30.66 5.87 4.82
CA GLY A 249 29.24 5.91 4.50
C GLY A 249 28.89 5.72 3.02
N ASN A 250 29.87 5.31 2.20
CA ASN A 250 29.69 5.08 0.76
C ASN A 250 28.66 3.97 0.50
N GLY A 251 27.92 4.10 -0.60
CA GLY A 251 26.98 3.09 -1.07
C GLY A 251 27.62 2.06 -1.99
N SER A 252 26.80 1.10 -2.43
CA SER A 252 27.17 0.19 -3.53
C SER A 252 26.87 0.79 -4.91
N ASN A 253 26.02 1.82 -4.98
CA ASN A 253 25.46 2.36 -6.22
C ASN A 253 24.80 1.30 -7.13
N GLU A 254 24.28 0.21 -6.56
CA GLU A 254 23.61 -0.86 -7.32
C GLU A 254 22.39 -0.37 -8.11
N SER A 255 21.75 0.72 -7.68
CA SER A 255 20.62 1.29 -8.41
C SER A 255 21.04 2.20 -9.57
N GLY A 256 22.32 2.57 -9.68
CA GLY A 256 22.82 3.53 -10.66
C GLY A 256 22.39 4.99 -10.41
N PHE A 257 21.78 5.31 -9.27
CA PHE A 257 21.29 6.67 -8.97
C PHE A 257 22.44 7.65 -8.62
N GLU A 258 23.55 7.14 -8.12
CA GLU A 258 24.81 7.85 -7.85
C GLU A 258 24.68 9.14 -7.00
N ALA A 259 23.94 9.05 -5.89
CA ALA A 259 23.77 10.18 -4.98
C ALA A 259 25.08 10.61 -4.29
N TYR A 260 25.55 11.83 -4.59
CA TYR A 260 26.69 12.46 -3.91
C TYR A 260 26.24 13.35 -2.73
N PRO A 261 26.99 13.36 -1.60
CA PRO A 261 26.62 14.07 -0.39
C PRO A 261 26.96 15.57 -0.46
N GLY A 262 26.14 16.34 -1.17
CA GLY A 262 26.32 17.77 -1.40
C GLY A 262 26.12 18.68 -0.18
N GLY A 263 25.72 18.12 0.97
CA GLY A 263 25.42 18.88 2.16
C GLY A 263 24.16 19.71 1.99
N ALA A 264 24.07 20.81 2.76
CA ALA A 264 22.90 21.68 2.76
C ALA A 264 23.29 23.13 3.10
N MET A 265 22.42 24.06 2.73
CA MET A 265 22.49 25.45 3.15
C MET A 265 21.51 25.71 4.30
N SER A 266 22.00 26.12 5.47
CA SER A 266 21.13 26.41 6.61
C SER A 266 20.58 27.82 6.52
N SER A 267 19.27 27.94 6.35
CA SER A 267 18.59 29.25 6.35
C SER A 267 18.69 29.97 7.70
N SER A 268 18.71 29.23 8.81
CA SER A 268 18.78 29.79 10.16
C SER A 268 20.10 30.47 10.51
N TYR A 269 21.19 30.03 9.87
CA TYR A 269 22.55 30.45 10.25
C TYR A 269 23.37 31.01 9.09
N ASN A 270 22.82 30.99 7.87
CA ASN A 270 23.49 31.44 6.65
C ASN A 270 24.83 30.74 6.44
N VAL A 271 24.88 29.44 6.72
CA VAL A 271 26.10 28.63 6.57
C VAL A 271 25.83 27.32 5.86
N PHE A 272 26.80 26.94 5.03
CA PHE A 272 26.91 25.62 4.47
C PHE A 272 27.30 24.61 5.55
N HIS A 273 26.73 23.40 5.49
CA HIS A 273 26.99 22.36 6.48
C HIS A 273 26.81 20.96 5.88
N ASN A 274 27.33 19.94 6.57
CA ASN A 274 27.15 18.52 6.27
C ASN A 274 27.63 18.02 4.89
N LEU A 275 28.56 18.72 4.23
CA LEU A 275 29.21 18.20 3.03
C LEU A 275 29.89 16.86 3.34
N GLY A 276 29.72 15.88 2.44
CA GLY A 276 30.23 14.53 2.66
C GLY A 276 29.38 13.68 3.59
N THR A 277 28.35 14.23 4.25
CA THR A 277 27.58 13.52 5.28
C THR A 277 26.11 13.33 4.91
N TYR A 278 25.48 14.31 4.27
CA TYR A 278 24.08 14.23 3.85
C TYR A 278 23.91 14.56 2.37
N ALA A 279 22.91 13.91 1.76
CA ALA A 279 22.31 14.27 0.50
C ALA A 279 20.81 14.39 0.74
N ASN A 280 20.25 15.57 0.49
CA ASN A 280 18.82 15.82 0.63
C ASN A 280 18.19 15.95 -0.75
N PHE A 281 16.97 15.45 -0.89
CA PHE A 281 16.22 15.49 -2.16
C PHE A 281 14.90 16.19 -1.93
N TRP A 282 14.59 17.13 -2.82
CA TRP A 282 13.32 17.82 -2.81
C TRP A 282 12.20 16.94 -3.38
N THR A 283 11.00 17.04 -2.79
CA THR A 283 9.78 16.51 -3.38
C THR A 283 8.77 17.65 -3.60
N SER A 284 7.95 17.52 -4.65
CA SER A 284 6.90 18.49 -5.00
C SER A 284 5.70 18.43 -4.04
N SER A 285 5.45 17.26 -3.44
CA SER A 285 4.38 17.04 -2.44
C SER A 285 4.89 17.43 -1.05
N GLY A 286 4.89 18.72 -0.78
CA GLY A 286 5.54 19.32 0.38
C GLY A 286 5.35 18.58 1.71
N SER A 287 6.47 18.24 2.33
CA SER A 287 6.66 18.57 3.74
C SER A 287 8.06 19.15 3.89
N THR A 288 8.14 20.25 4.62
CA THR A 288 9.33 21.05 4.88
C THR A 288 10.46 20.18 5.43
N SER A 289 11.32 19.69 4.56
CA SER A 289 12.70 19.38 4.92
C SER A 289 13.58 20.10 3.91
N MET A 290 14.30 21.10 4.43
CA MET A 290 15.15 21.98 3.64
C MET A 290 16.34 21.18 3.16
N GLY A 291 16.43 21.01 1.84
CA GLY A 291 17.53 20.33 1.17
C GLY A 291 18.80 21.15 1.09
#